data_AF-A0A0S8EQ53-F1
#
_entry.id   AF-A0A0S8EQ53-F1
#
_cell.length_a   1.000
_cell.length_b   1.000
_cell.length_c   1.000
_cell.angle_alpha   90.00
_cell.angle_beta   90.00
_cell.angle_gamma   90.00
#
_symmetry.space_group_name_H-M   'P 1'
#
loop_
_entity.id
_entity.type
_entity.pdbx_description
1 polymer ?
#
loop_
_entity_poly.entity_id
_entity_poly.type
_entity_poly.pdbx_seq_one_letter_code
_entity_poly.pdbx_strand_id
1 'polypeptide(L)' 'PGGGRLMLYGPFNYHGEYSSDSNARFDDWLKARDPESGIRDFEAVDALAQKAGLVLEQDYEMPANNRILCWRKQKQG' A
#
# COMPACT_ATOMS: atom_id res chain seq x y z
N PRO A 1 -9.43 -5.52 -24.42
CA PRO A 1 -8.55 -5.99 -23.31
C PRO A 1 -9.03 -5.43 -21.97
N GLY A 2 -9.42 -6.30 -21.04
CA GLY A 2 -9.82 -5.92 -19.68
C GLY A 2 -9.16 -6.84 -18.67
N GLY A 3 -8.79 -6.32 -17.49
CA GLY A 3 -8.16 -7.10 -16.41
C GLY A 3 -6.70 -6.74 -16.08
N GLY A 4 -6.27 -5.48 -16.25
CA GLY A 4 -4.95 -5.04 -15.81
C GLY A 4 -4.76 -5.21 -14.29
N ARG A 5 -3.50 -5.41 -13.86
CA ARG A 5 -3.11 -5.54 -12.45
C ARG A 5 -2.27 -4.35 -12.00
N LEU A 6 -2.52 -3.89 -10.78
CA LEU A 6 -1.65 -2.96 -10.04
C LEU A 6 -0.96 -3.77 -8.95
N MET A 7 0.36 -3.66 -8.85
CA MET A 7 1.15 -4.29 -7.79
C MET A 7 1.99 -3.21 -7.11
N LEU A 8 1.91 -3.13 -5.79
CA LEU A 8 2.75 -2.27 -4.97
C LEU A 8 3.58 -3.13 -4.01
N TYR A 9 4.84 -2.74 -3.83
CA TYR A 9 5.77 -3.38 -2.90
C TYR A 9 6.38 -2.34 -1.98
N GLY A 10 6.38 -2.63 -0.68
CA GLY A 10 6.99 -1.77 0.32
C GLY A 10 6.37 -1.94 1.71
N PRO A 11 6.79 -1.12 2.67
CA PRO A 11 6.17 -1.08 3.98
C PRO A 11 4.80 -0.40 3.89
N PHE A 12 3.83 -0.97 4.58
CA PHE A 12 2.50 -0.40 4.77
C PHE A 12 2.11 -0.53 6.24
N ASN A 13 1.41 0.47 6.74
CA ASN A 13 0.77 0.41 8.05
C ASN A 13 -0.61 -0.22 7.92
N TYR A 14 -1.06 -0.90 8.96
CA TYR A 14 -2.41 -1.43 9.06
C TYR A 14 -3.03 -0.81 10.31
N HIS A 15 -4.27 -0.37 10.22
CA HIS A 15 -4.99 0.27 11.31
C HIS A 15 -4.28 1.53 11.88
N GLY A 16 -3.46 2.19 11.06
CA GLY A 16 -2.67 3.35 11.46
C GLY A 16 -1.46 3.01 12.35
N GLU A 17 -1.14 1.73 12.54
CA GLU A 17 -0.04 1.29 13.39
C GLU A 17 1.22 0.98 12.56
N TYR A 18 2.37 1.43 13.06
CA TYR A 18 3.66 1.05 12.49
C TYR A 18 3.98 -0.41 12.79
N SER A 19 4.39 -1.15 11.76
CA SER A 19 4.78 -2.55 11.91
C SER A 19 6.13 -2.78 12.62
N SER A 20 6.92 -1.73 12.85
CA SER A 20 8.12 -1.76 13.70
C SER A 20 8.66 -0.35 14.02
N ASP A 21 9.48 -0.24 15.07
CA ASP A 21 10.21 1.00 15.40
C ASP A 21 11.10 1.50 14.26
N SER A 22 11.68 0.58 13.49
CA SER A 22 12.47 0.94 12.29
C SER A 22 11.60 1.61 11.24
N ASN A 23 10.36 1.18 11.07
CA ASN A 23 9.42 1.78 10.12
C ASN A 23 8.96 3.15 10.59
N ALA A 24 8.72 3.36 11.89
CA ALA A 24 8.41 4.69 12.42
C ALA A 24 9.54 5.69 12.14
N ARG A 25 10.79 5.32 12.41
CA ARG A 25 11.95 6.17 12.12
C ARG A 25 12.15 6.42 10.63
N PHE A 26 11.89 5.41 9.80
CA PHE A 26 11.97 5.55 8.35
C PHE A 26 10.89 6.51 7.81
N ASP A 27 9.68 6.44 8.36
CA ASP A 27 8.59 7.35 8.03
C ASP A 27 8.92 8.81 8.40
N ASP A 28 9.46 9.04 9.60
CA ASP A 28 9.93 10.37 10.02
C ASP A 28 11.02 10.91 9.08
N TRP A 29 11.96 10.04 8.67
CA TRP A 29 13.02 10.42 7.73
C TRP A 29 12.45 10.78 6.34
N LEU A 30 11.46 10.03 5.84
CA LEU A 30 10.78 10.34 4.58
C LEU A 30 10.08 11.70 4.64
N LYS A 31 9.29 11.95 5.70
CA LYS A 31 8.54 13.19 5.91
C LYS A 31 9.43 14.40 6.12
N ALA A 32 10.60 14.23 6.74
CA ALA A 32 11.58 15.30 6.89
C ALA A 32 12.15 15.77 5.54
N ARG A 33 12.24 14.88 4.54
CA ARG A 33 12.70 15.21 3.19
C ARG A 33 11.59 15.80 2.32
N ASP A 34 10.40 15.24 2.43
CA ASP A 34 9.20 15.66 1.71
C ASP A 34 7.97 15.37 2.58
N PRO A 35 7.25 16.39 3.07
CA PRO A 35 6.08 16.20 3.93
C PRO A 35 4.96 15.37 3.32
N GLU A 36 4.89 15.26 1.99
CA GLU A 36 3.91 14.41 1.30
C GLU A 36 4.39 12.95 1.20
N SER A 37 5.66 12.66 1.47
CA SER A 37 6.21 11.31 1.55
C SER A 37 5.88 10.62 2.88
N GLY A 38 6.22 9.34 3.01
CA GLY A 38 5.97 8.53 4.22
C GLY A 38 5.41 7.15 3.92
N ILE A 39 5.42 6.28 4.93
CA ILE A 39 4.76 4.97 4.90
C ILE A 39 3.24 5.21 4.83
N ARG A 40 2.56 4.44 3.97
CA ARG A 40 1.12 4.60 3.74
C ARG A 40 0.33 3.57 4.53
N ASP A 41 -0.85 3.98 4.99
CA ASP A 41 -1.84 3.05 5.50
C ASP A 41 -2.42 2.24 4.35
N PHE A 42 -2.47 0.92 4.52
CA PHE A 42 -3.06 0.00 3.56
C PHE A 42 -4.49 0.41 3.21
N GLU A 43 -5.30 0.77 4.21
CA GLU A 43 -6.72 1.13 4.04
C GLU A 43 -6.89 2.38 3.15
N ALA A 44 -5.99 3.34 3.27
CA ALA A 44 -6.00 4.54 2.43
C ALA A 44 -5.68 4.20 0.97
N VAL A 45 -4.68 3.34 0.75
CA VAL A 45 -4.31 2.88 -0.59
C VAL A 45 -5.41 2.03 -1.21
N ASP A 46 -5.99 1.11 -0.44
CA ASP A 46 -7.08 0.25 -0.90
C ASP A 46 -8.33 1.07 -1.25
N ALA A 47 -8.71 2.05 -0.43
CA ALA A 47 -9.81 2.95 -0.75
C ALA A 47 -9.60 3.73 -2.06
N LEU A 48 -8.37 4.17 -2.34
CA LEU A 48 -8.03 4.81 -3.63
C LEU A 48 -8.11 3.83 -4.80
N ALA A 49 -7.62 2.60 -4.61
CA ALA A 49 -7.70 1.55 -5.61
C ALA A 49 -9.16 1.21 -5.95
N GLN A 50 -10.01 1.04 -4.93
CA GLN A 50 -11.44 0.80 -5.10
C GLN A 50 -12.14 1.92 -5.88
N LYS A 51 -11.85 3.19 -5.56
CA LYS A 51 -12.36 4.35 -6.32
C LYS A 51 -11.93 4.33 -7.79
N ALA A 52 -10.78 3.73 -8.11
CA ALA A 52 -10.30 3.55 -9.48
C ALA A 52 -10.87 2.30 -10.18
N GLY A 53 -11.78 1.56 -9.55
CA GLY A 53 -12.35 0.31 -10.08
C GLY A 53 -11.40 -0.88 -10.02
N LEU A 54 -10.42 -0.83 -9.11
CA LEU A 54 -9.52 -1.93 -8.79
C LEU A 54 -10.05 -2.67 -7.55
N VAL A 55 -9.99 -3.99 -7.57
CA VAL A 55 -10.35 -4.84 -6.42
C VAL A 55 -9.11 -5.54 -5.93
N LEU A 56 -8.89 -5.54 -4.62
CA LEU A 56 -7.78 -6.24 -4.00
C LEU A 56 -7.91 -7.74 -4.31
N GLU A 57 -6.90 -8.28 -4.98
CA GLU A 57 -6.82 -9.69 -5.34
C GLU A 57 -6.00 -10.45 -4.30
N GLN A 58 -4.91 -9.85 -3.82
CA GLN A 58 -4.04 -10.50 -2.85
C GLN A 58 -3.20 -9.51 -2.05
N ASP A 59 -2.91 -9.89 -0.83
CA ASP A 59 -1.96 -9.24 0.07
C ASP A 59 -0.98 -10.31 0.57
N TYR A 60 0.31 -10.12 0.31
CA TYR A 60 1.36 -11.06 0.69
C TYR A 60 2.31 -10.44 1.70
N GLU A 61 2.56 -11.14 2.81
CA GLU A 61 3.62 -10.76 3.74
C GLU A 61 4.99 -11.07 3.13
N MET A 62 5.92 -10.14 3.31
CA MET A 62 7.30 -10.27 2.84
C MET A 62 8.28 -9.99 4.00
N PRO A 63 9.55 -10.42 3.88
CA PRO A 63 10.57 -10.09 4.86
C PRO A 63 10.71 -8.59 5.12
N ALA A 64 11.28 -8.25 6.28
CA ALA A 64 11.51 -6.86 6.72
C ALA A 64 10.22 -6.01 6.85
N ASN A 65 9.10 -6.63 7.22
CA ASN A 65 7.80 -5.98 7.42
C ASN A 65 7.26 -5.29 6.15
N ASN A 66 7.61 -5.81 4.98
CA ASN A 66 7.06 -5.36 3.70
C ASN A 66 5.83 -6.18 3.29
N ARG A 67 5.05 -5.62 2.37
CA ARG A 67 3.93 -6.30 1.70
C ARG A 67 4.10 -6.27 0.19
N ILE A 68 3.49 -7.24 -0.49
CA ILE A 68 3.11 -7.12 -1.90
C ILE A 68 1.58 -7.04 -1.95
N LEU A 69 1.06 -5.89 -2.39
CA LEU A 69 -0.36 -5.65 -2.56
C LEU A 69 -0.71 -5.73 -4.04
N CYS A 70 -1.65 -6.60 -4.39
CA CYS A 70 -2.07 -6.87 -5.76
C CYS A 70 -3.54 -6.53 -5.92
N TRP A 71 -3.85 -5.59 -6.81
CA TRP A 71 -5.22 -5.32 -7.25
C TRP A 71 -5.42 -5.67 -8.71
N ARG A 72 -6.66 -5.96 -9.07
CA ARG A 72 -7.07 -6.23 -10.45
C ARG A 72 -8.21 -5.30 -10.86
N LYS A 73 -8.13 -4.74 -12.06
CA LYS A 73 -9.20 -3.91 -12.61
C LYS A 73 -10.43 -4.75 -12.88
N GLN A 74 -11.54 -4.38 -12.25
CA GLN A 74 -12.82 -5.02 -12.52
C GLN A 74 -13.21 -4.74 -13.97
N LYS A 75 -13.64 -5.77 -14.70
CA LYS A 75 -14.24 -5.55 -16.02
C LYS A 75 -15.56 -4.82 -15.78
N GLN A 76 -15.70 -3.63 -16.37
CA GLN A 76 -17.02 -3.00 -16.47
C GLN A 76 -17.88 -3.95 -17.31
N GLY A 77 -18.97 -4.44 -16.70
CA GLY A 77 -19.98 -5.25 -17.37
C GLY A 77 -20.86 -4.39 -18.27
#